data_AF-A0AA95JVD2-F1
#
_entry.id   AF-A0AA95JVD2-F1
#
_cell.length_a   1.000
_cell.length_b   1.000
_cell.length_c   1.000
_cell.angle_alpha   90.00
_cell.angle_beta   90.00
_cell.angle_gamma   90.00
#
_symmetry.space_group_name_H-M   'P 1'
#
loop_
_entity.id
_entity.type
_entity.pdbx_description
1 polymer ?
#
loop_
_entity_poly.entity_id
_entity_poly.type
_entity_poly.pdbx_seq_one_letter_code
_entity_poly.pdbx_strand_id
1 'polypeptide(L)'
;MKIYTVDKNGDVLLQKADRIVAKFANGKTLELAASPNLLPPGIPDGLHVWGGRVPSHTLVEPQSAQLTITPVASNGVIISPRDKKSAESDGMNLFIAEDEQHLQPVNEKRLVITLSNGKTLEVMEDYQHSGLLVWGGREPVAGLALDELKKRTESLGFFPLAGNLVHLYPYTLVSPDQ
;
A
#
# COMPACT_ATOMS: atom_id res chain seq x y z
N MET A 1 1.04 13.51 -1.28
CA MET A 1 0.16 12.47 -1.86
C MET A 1 -1.29 12.82 -1.56
N LYS A 2 -2.26 12.11 -2.14
CA LYS A 2 -3.69 12.23 -1.79
C LYS A 2 -4.26 10.84 -1.57
N ILE A 3 -5.05 10.64 -0.52
CA ILE A 3 -5.67 9.36 -0.19
C ILE A 3 -7.18 9.46 -0.44
N TYR A 4 -7.75 8.44 -1.06
CA TYR A 4 -9.17 8.36 -1.37
C TYR A 4 -9.75 7.05 -0.86
N THR A 5 -10.94 7.08 -0.26
CA THR A 5 -11.74 5.85 -0.06
C THR A 5 -12.48 5.51 -1.35
N VAL A 6 -12.66 4.21 -1.60
CA VAL A 6 -13.45 3.72 -2.73
C VAL A 6 -14.72 3.06 -2.19
N ASP A 7 -15.87 3.60 -2.56
CA ASP A 7 -17.15 3.04 -2.14
C ASP A 7 -17.53 1.77 -2.95
N LYS A 8 -18.70 1.22 -2.66
CA LYS A 8 -19.22 0.03 -3.35
C LYS A 8 -19.54 0.25 -4.84
N ASN A 9 -19.77 1.49 -5.25
CA ASN A 9 -20.06 1.88 -6.64
C ASN A 9 -18.78 2.19 -7.41
N GLY A 10 -17.64 2.30 -6.71
CA GLY A 10 -16.35 2.67 -7.29
C GLY A 10 -16.06 4.17 -7.24
N ASP A 11 -16.93 4.95 -6.59
CA ASP A 11 -16.74 6.39 -6.41
C ASP A 11 -15.62 6.64 -5.40
N VAL A 12 -14.85 7.71 -5.65
CA VAL A 12 -13.70 8.08 -4.84
C VAL A 12 -13.99 9.32 -3.99
N LEU A 13 -13.74 9.24 -2.68
CA LEU A 13 -13.86 10.36 -1.75
C LEU A 13 -12.50 10.72 -1.17
N LEU A 14 -12.08 11.98 -1.34
CA LEU A 14 -10.82 12.48 -0.80
C LEU A 14 -10.84 12.46 0.73
N GLN A 15 -9.79 11.88 1.30
CA GLN A 15 -9.55 11.82 2.73
C GLN A 15 -8.45 12.80 3.13
N LYS A 16 -8.63 13.45 4.27
CA LYS A 16 -7.59 14.30 4.87
C LYS A 16 -6.64 13.41 5.67
N ALA A 17 -5.61 12.89 5.01
CA ALA A 17 -4.65 11.98 5.61
C ALA A 17 -3.33 11.94 4.82
N ASP A 18 -2.25 11.68 5.56
CA ASP A 18 -0.87 11.56 5.05
C ASP A 18 -0.24 10.20 5.40
N ARG A 19 -1.04 9.25 5.89
CA ARG A 19 -0.60 7.88 6.16
C ARG A 19 -1.77 6.93 6.17
N ILE A 20 -1.46 5.66 5.89
CA ILE A 20 -2.37 4.53 6.02
C ILE A 20 -1.74 3.54 6.99
N VAL A 21 -2.51 3.08 7.97
CA VAL A 21 -2.08 2.03 8.90
C VAL A 21 -2.98 0.82 8.71
N ALA A 22 -2.38 -0.31 8.35
CA ALA A 22 -3.03 -1.61 8.36
C ALA A 22 -2.74 -2.29 9.71
N LYS A 23 -3.78 -2.57 10.50
CA LYS A 23 -3.65 -3.29 11.77
C LYS A 23 -4.19 -4.70 11.61
N PHE A 24 -3.32 -5.67 11.85
CA PHE A 24 -3.63 -7.09 11.82
C PHE A 24 -4.22 -7.52 13.16
N ALA A 25 -5.08 -8.54 13.13
CA ALA A 25 -5.70 -9.08 14.33
C ALA A 25 -4.69 -9.62 15.37
N ASN A 26 -3.51 -10.08 14.94
CA ASN A 26 -2.39 -10.45 15.81
C ASN A 26 -1.68 -9.24 16.48
N GLY A 27 -2.20 -8.02 16.29
CA GLY A 27 -1.68 -6.79 16.87
C GLY A 27 -0.52 -6.15 16.10
N LYS A 28 0.03 -6.83 15.07
CA LYS A 28 1.06 -6.25 14.21
C LYS A 28 0.47 -5.21 13.27
N THR A 29 1.32 -4.35 12.73
CA THR A 29 0.90 -3.29 11.80
C THR A 29 1.77 -3.24 10.55
N LEU A 30 1.21 -2.68 9.50
CA LEU A 30 1.96 -2.04 8.42
C LEU A 30 1.60 -0.56 8.39
N GLU A 31 2.55 0.30 8.04
CA GLU A 31 2.29 1.72 7.81
C GLU A 31 2.80 2.15 6.45
N LEU A 32 1.94 2.83 5.70
CA LEU A 32 2.22 3.37 4.38
C LEU A 32 2.27 4.89 4.49
N ALA A 33 3.37 5.46 4.02
CA ALA A 33 3.56 6.90 3.97
C ALA A 33 4.54 7.25 2.84
N ALA A 34 4.59 8.53 2.47
CA ALA A 34 5.64 9.03 1.61
C ALA A 34 7.02 8.82 2.27
N SER A 35 8.08 8.77 1.44
CA SER A 35 9.44 8.70 2.00
C SER A 35 9.74 9.96 2.83
N PRO A 36 10.21 9.83 4.08
CA PRO A 36 10.61 10.98 4.88
C PRO A 36 11.95 11.57 4.40
N ASN A 37 12.73 10.79 3.66
CA ASN A 37 14.04 11.17 3.14
C ASN A 37 14.02 11.20 1.60
N LEU A 38 14.99 11.89 1.01
CA LEU A 38 15.24 11.78 -0.43
C LEU A 38 15.55 10.32 -0.78
N LEU A 39 14.91 9.83 -1.83
CA LEU A 39 15.17 8.49 -2.34
C LEU A 39 16.55 8.45 -3.04
N PRO A 40 17.23 7.30 -3.01
CA PRO A 40 18.40 7.07 -3.86
C PRO A 40 18.15 7.49 -5.33
N PRO A 41 19.17 8.05 -6.02
CA PRO A 41 19.03 8.43 -7.43
C PRO A 41 18.50 7.28 -8.29
N GLY A 42 17.51 7.56 -9.13
CA GLY A 42 16.91 6.57 -10.05
C GLY A 42 15.71 5.81 -9.48
N ILE A 43 15.35 5.98 -8.20
CA ILE A 43 14.10 5.44 -7.64
C ILE A 43 12.95 6.42 -7.93
N PRO A 44 11.86 5.99 -8.58
CA PRO A 44 10.70 6.85 -8.85
C PRO A 44 9.93 7.31 -7.59
N ASP A 45 9.03 8.27 -7.76
CA ASP A 45 8.08 8.66 -6.70
C ASP A 45 7.14 7.49 -6.34
N GLY A 46 6.89 7.30 -5.05
CA GLY A 46 6.28 6.10 -4.50
C GLY A 46 5.99 6.19 -3.00
N LEU A 47 5.64 5.06 -2.40
CA LEU A 47 5.32 4.93 -0.98
C LEU A 47 6.28 3.98 -0.28
N HIS A 48 6.62 4.32 0.96
CA HIS A 48 7.21 3.38 1.89
C HIS A 48 6.14 2.54 2.55
N VAL A 49 6.36 1.24 2.61
CA VAL A 49 5.59 0.30 3.43
C VAL A 49 6.50 -0.24 4.51
N TRP A 50 6.24 0.18 5.74
CA TRP A 50 6.96 -0.26 6.93
C TRP A 50 6.25 -1.46 7.53
N GLY A 51 7.02 -2.51 7.82
CA GLY A 51 6.64 -3.56 8.74
C GLY A 51 6.66 -2.99 10.15
N GLY A 52 5.51 -2.54 10.63
CA GLY A 52 5.44 -1.72 11.82
C GLY A 52 4.76 -0.36 11.67
N ARG A 53 5.23 0.59 12.47
CA ARG A 53 4.94 2.03 12.36
C ARG A 53 6.16 2.76 11.83
N VAL A 54 5.97 3.90 11.17
CA VAL A 54 7.09 4.77 10.75
C VAL A 54 7.88 5.20 11.99
N PRO A 55 9.23 5.15 11.97
CA PRO A 55 10.04 5.56 13.12
C PRO A 55 9.72 7.00 13.55
N SER A 56 9.48 7.19 14.84
CA SER A 56 9.16 8.49 15.43
C SER A 56 9.71 8.62 16.84
N HIS A 57 10.03 9.86 17.23
CA HIS A 57 10.40 10.22 18.60
C HIS A 57 9.21 10.22 19.58
N THR A 58 7.96 10.23 19.08
CA THR A 58 6.76 10.28 19.93
C THR A 58 6.21 8.88 20.26
N LEU A 59 6.61 7.86 19.51
CA LEU A 59 6.21 6.47 19.74
C LEU A 59 7.19 5.82 20.72
N VAL A 60 6.65 5.21 21.78
CA VAL A 60 7.42 4.65 22.91
C VAL A 60 8.40 3.56 22.45
N GLU A 61 8.06 2.78 21.42
CA GLU A 61 8.99 1.90 20.70
C GLU A 61 8.61 1.78 19.22
N PRO A 62 9.57 1.67 18.29
CA PRO A 62 9.28 1.30 16.92
C PRO A 62 8.75 -0.14 16.91
N GLN A 63 7.43 -0.28 16.74
CA GLN A 63 6.84 -1.56 16.35
C GLN A 63 7.48 -1.89 15.01
N SER A 64 8.43 -2.81 14.97
CA SER A 64 9.12 -3.21 13.75
C SER A 64 8.94 -4.69 13.53
N ALA A 65 8.61 -5.06 12.31
CA ALA A 65 8.41 -6.44 11.89
C ALA A 65 9.07 -6.62 10.54
N GLN A 66 9.77 -7.74 10.34
CA GLN A 66 10.23 -8.09 9.00
C GLN A 66 9.03 -8.24 8.07
N LEU A 67 9.20 -7.93 6.79
CA LEU A 67 8.14 -8.09 5.80
C LEU A 67 8.18 -9.47 5.15
N THR A 68 7.00 -9.99 4.86
CA THR A 68 6.79 -11.02 3.84
C THR A 68 6.10 -10.35 2.66
N ILE A 69 6.65 -10.54 1.47
CA ILE A 69 6.11 -9.96 0.23
C ILE A 69 5.86 -11.13 -0.72
N THR A 70 4.60 -11.31 -1.10
CA THR A 70 4.15 -12.38 -2.00
C THR A 70 3.64 -11.75 -3.29
N PRO A 71 4.34 -11.89 -4.42
CA PRO A 71 3.83 -11.47 -5.72
C PRO A 71 2.57 -12.25 -6.09
N VAL A 72 1.54 -11.53 -6.56
CA VAL A 72 0.30 -12.14 -7.06
C VAL A 72 0.04 -11.83 -8.54
N ALA A 73 0.63 -10.75 -9.06
CA ALA A 73 0.63 -10.39 -10.48
C ALA A 73 1.80 -9.44 -10.79
N SER A 74 2.01 -9.09 -12.06
CA SER A 74 2.99 -8.06 -12.45
C SER A 74 2.69 -6.67 -11.89
N ASN A 75 1.44 -6.40 -11.54
CA ASN A 75 0.99 -5.17 -10.92
C ASN A 75 0.56 -5.33 -9.45
N GLY A 76 0.77 -6.49 -8.81
CA GLY A 76 0.17 -6.77 -7.51
C GLY A 76 1.05 -7.57 -6.56
N VAL A 77 1.08 -7.17 -5.30
CA VAL A 77 1.66 -7.96 -4.19
C VAL A 77 0.76 -7.99 -2.98
N ILE A 78 0.93 -9.04 -2.18
CA ILE A 78 0.49 -9.09 -0.81
C ILE A 78 1.69 -8.79 0.10
N ILE A 79 1.53 -7.87 1.04
CA ILE A 79 2.54 -7.53 2.05
C ILE A 79 1.97 -7.84 3.43
N SER A 80 2.73 -8.56 4.24
CA SER A 80 2.37 -8.84 5.63
C SER A 80 3.57 -8.74 6.57
N PRO A 81 3.36 -8.40 7.84
CA PRO A 81 4.37 -8.60 8.87
C PRO A 81 4.70 -10.10 8.97
N ARG A 82 5.97 -10.47 8.83
CA ARG A 82 6.44 -11.85 8.97
C ARG A 82 6.05 -12.39 10.34
N ASP A 83 5.40 -13.53 10.34
CA ASP A 83 5.18 -14.34 11.53
C ASP A 83 6.03 -15.61 11.47
N LYS A 84 6.71 -15.95 12.57
CA LYS A 84 7.50 -17.19 12.66
C LYS A 84 6.61 -18.43 12.90
N LYS A 85 5.33 -18.24 13.24
CA LYS A 85 4.32 -19.28 13.43
C LYS A 85 3.20 -19.05 12.42
N SER A 86 2.88 -20.10 11.67
CA SER A 86 1.98 -20.16 10.50
C SER A 86 0.74 -19.25 10.53
N ALA A 87 0.64 -18.41 9.49
CA ALA A 87 -0.48 -18.20 8.55
C ALA A 87 -1.92 -18.62 8.96
N GLU A 88 -2.43 -18.13 10.08
CA GLU A 88 -3.87 -17.84 10.19
C GLU A 88 -4.00 -16.33 10.38
N SER A 89 -4.46 -15.65 9.33
CA SER A 89 -4.69 -14.22 9.36
C SER A 89 -6.15 -13.97 9.73
N ASP A 90 -6.37 -13.60 10.99
CA ASP A 90 -7.68 -13.24 11.56
C ASP A 90 -8.24 -11.89 11.04
N GLY A 91 -7.88 -11.52 9.82
CA GLY A 91 -8.28 -10.28 9.16
C GLY A 91 -7.44 -9.05 9.54
N MET A 92 -7.71 -7.97 8.80
CA MET A 92 -6.99 -6.69 8.89
C MET A 92 -7.97 -5.52 8.80
N ASN A 93 -7.73 -4.49 9.60
CA ASN A 93 -8.45 -3.22 9.51
C ASN A 93 -7.54 -2.12 8.97
N LEU A 94 -8.10 -1.25 8.12
CA LEU A 94 -7.41 -0.08 7.59
C LEU A 94 -7.76 1.17 8.39
N PHE A 95 -6.75 1.99 8.60
CA PHE A 95 -6.85 3.28 9.24
C PHE A 95 -6.14 4.31 8.39
N ILE A 96 -6.62 5.55 8.43
CA ILE A 96 -5.94 6.73 7.88
C ILE A 96 -5.60 7.68 9.03
N ALA A 97 -4.58 8.50 8.85
CA ALA A 97 -4.28 9.55 9.80
C ALA A 97 -3.55 10.74 9.15
N GLU A 98 -3.65 11.90 9.79
CA GLU A 98 -2.80 13.06 9.48
C GLU A 98 -1.51 13.03 10.30
N ASP A 99 -1.56 12.43 11.49
CA ASP A 99 -0.44 12.31 12.42
C ASP A 99 -0.30 10.88 12.97
N GLU A 100 0.69 10.68 13.83
CA GLU A 100 1.04 9.35 14.35
C GLU A 100 0.05 8.79 15.37
N GLN A 101 -0.74 9.66 16.01
CA GLN A 101 -1.53 9.35 17.20
C GLN A 101 -3.00 9.14 16.88
N HIS A 102 -3.54 9.90 15.92
CA HIS A 102 -4.98 9.93 15.62
C HIS A 102 -5.33 9.04 14.44
N LEU A 103 -5.43 7.73 14.70
CA LEU A 103 -5.90 6.76 13.70
C LEU A 103 -7.42 6.84 13.55
N GLN A 104 -7.87 7.14 12.33
CA GLN A 104 -9.28 7.11 11.95
C GLN A 104 -9.57 5.80 11.18
N PRO A 105 -10.51 4.97 11.64
CA PRO A 105 -10.84 3.73 10.94
C PRO A 105 -11.48 4.03 9.58
N VAL A 106 -11.13 3.23 8.58
CA VAL A 106 -11.75 3.26 7.25
C VAL A 106 -12.78 2.13 7.19
N ASN A 107 -14.05 2.48 6.96
CA ASN A 107 -15.11 1.48 6.81
C ASN A 107 -15.05 0.79 5.44
N GLU A 108 -14.61 1.54 4.42
CA GLU A 108 -14.35 1.04 3.09
C GLU A 108 -13.12 0.14 3.08
N LYS A 109 -13.22 -1.02 2.43
CA LYS A 109 -12.11 -1.99 2.37
C LYS A 109 -11.01 -1.64 1.36
N ARG A 110 -11.13 -0.49 0.68
CA ARG A 110 -10.27 -0.08 -0.45
C ARG A 110 -9.89 1.39 -0.33
N LEU A 111 -8.59 1.65 -0.50
CA LEU A 111 -8.02 2.99 -0.56
C LEU A 111 -7.23 3.16 -1.86
N VAL A 112 -7.40 4.30 -2.53
CA VAL A 112 -6.59 4.71 -3.67
C VAL A 112 -5.68 5.85 -3.23
N ILE A 113 -4.40 5.77 -3.58
CA ILE A 113 -3.40 6.78 -3.31
C ILE A 113 -2.95 7.39 -4.63
N THR A 114 -3.06 8.70 -4.76
CA THR A 114 -2.45 9.46 -5.87
C THR A 114 -1.14 10.07 -5.41
N LEU A 115 -0.07 9.73 -6.14
CA LEU A 115 1.27 10.23 -5.92
C LEU A 115 1.46 11.63 -6.52
N SER A 116 2.58 12.27 -6.22
CA SER A 116 2.84 13.64 -6.71
C SER A 116 3.00 13.69 -8.24
N ASN A 117 3.47 12.59 -8.83
CA ASN A 117 3.59 12.40 -10.27
C ASN A 117 2.24 12.02 -10.96
N GLY A 118 1.13 12.01 -10.23
CA GLY A 118 -0.21 11.68 -10.75
C GLY A 118 -0.50 10.19 -10.93
N LYS A 119 0.50 9.30 -10.77
CA LYS A 119 0.30 7.86 -10.78
C LYS A 119 -0.42 7.38 -9.52
N THR A 120 -0.99 6.18 -9.58
CA THR A 120 -1.82 5.68 -8.48
C THR A 120 -1.37 4.32 -7.93
N LEU A 121 -1.70 4.09 -6.67
CA LEU A 121 -1.65 2.79 -6.00
C LEU A 121 -3.02 2.51 -5.39
N GLU A 122 -3.47 1.27 -5.38
CA GLU A 122 -4.68 0.85 -4.67
C GLU A 122 -4.31 -0.19 -3.63
N VAL A 123 -4.84 -0.05 -2.42
CA VAL A 123 -4.57 -0.95 -1.30
C VAL A 123 -5.85 -1.45 -0.66
N MET A 124 -5.83 -2.71 -0.24
CA MET A 124 -6.94 -3.39 0.39
C MET A 124 -6.50 -4.61 1.18
N GLU A 125 -7.41 -5.16 1.97
CA GLU A 125 -7.20 -6.51 2.51
C GLU A 125 -7.17 -7.54 1.38
N ASP A 126 -6.22 -8.46 1.42
CA ASP A 126 -6.20 -9.63 0.54
C ASP A 126 -7.48 -10.47 0.69
N TYR A 127 -7.96 -11.09 -0.39
CA TYR A 127 -9.20 -11.86 -0.38
C TYR A 127 -9.13 -13.11 0.51
N GLN A 128 -7.93 -13.64 0.76
CA GLN A 128 -7.70 -14.74 1.70
C GLN A 128 -7.27 -14.23 3.09
N HIS A 129 -7.43 -12.93 3.33
CA HIS A 129 -7.08 -12.23 4.56
C HIS A 129 -5.57 -12.23 4.89
N SER A 130 -4.72 -12.71 3.99
CA SER A 130 -3.32 -13.05 4.28
C SER A 130 -2.37 -11.86 4.43
N GLY A 131 -2.83 -10.64 4.12
CA GLY A 131 -2.00 -9.45 4.08
C GLY A 131 -2.71 -8.21 3.54
N LEU A 132 -1.93 -7.15 3.40
CA LEU A 132 -2.29 -5.98 2.63
C LEU A 132 -1.99 -6.24 1.15
N LEU A 133 -3.02 -6.32 0.34
CA LEU A 133 -2.91 -6.36 -1.12
C LEU A 133 -2.66 -4.94 -1.64
N VAL A 134 -1.61 -4.78 -2.46
CA VAL A 134 -1.22 -3.52 -3.08
C VAL A 134 -1.15 -3.70 -4.59
N TRP A 135 -1.83 -2.83 -5.32
CA TRP A 135 -1.84 -2.77 -6.78
C TRP A 135 -1.14 -1.52 -7.30
N GLY A 136 -0.38 -1.68 -8.38
CA GLY A 136 0.02 -0.60 -9.28
C GLY A 136 -1.19 -0.10 -10.06
N GLY A 137 -1.53 1.17 -9.92
CA GLY A 137 -2.79 1.71 -10.40
C GLY A 137 -3.97 1.20 -9.56
N ARG A 138 -4.99 0.70 -10.24
CA ARG A 138 -6.21 0.12 -9.67
C ARG A 138 -6.18 -1.41 -9.74
N GLU A 139 -6.94 -2.06 -8.86
CA GLU A 139 -7.28 -3.48 -8.93
C GLU A 139 -7.81 -3.83 -10.34
N PRO A 140 -7.30 -4.89 -10.98
CA PRO A 140 -7.83 -5.36 -12.26
C PRO A 140 -9.21 -5.99 -12.06
N VAL A 141 -10.23 -5.47 -12.74
CA VAL A 141 -11.62 -5.96 -12.62
C VAL A 141 -11.97 -6.85 -13.80
N ALA A 142 -12.42 -8.07 -13.53
CA ALA A 142 -12.87 -9.00 -14.56
C ALA A 142 -14.06 -8.44 -15.35
N GLY A 143 -14.05 -8.64 -16.67
CA GLY A 143 -15.12 -8.19 -17.56
C GLY A 143 -14.97 -6.77 -18.11
N LEU A 144 -14.00 -5.98 -17.65
CA LEU A 144 -13.64 -4.72 -18.29
C LEU A 144 -12.93 -4.95 -19.62
N ALA A 145 -13.11 -4.02 -20.57
CA ALA A 145 -12.38 -4.06 -21.83
C ALA A 145 -10.87 -3.86 -21.60
N LEU A 146 -10.04 -4.48 -22.45
CA LEU A 146 -8.58 -4.41 -22.30
C LEU A 146 -8.06 -2.96 -22.28
N ASP A 147 -8.63 -2.08 -23.08
CA ASP A 147 -8.23 -0.67 -23.13
C ASP A 147 -8.61 0.10 -21.85
N GLU A 148 -9.68 -0.30 -21.18
CA GLU A 148 -10.06 0.25 -19.87
C GLU A 148 -9.14 -0.26 -18.77
N LEU A 149 -8.78 -1.56 -18.81
CA LEU A 149 -7.79 -2.16 -17.91
C LEU A 149 -6.45 -1.42 -18.03
N LYS A 150 -5.92 -1.25 -19.25
CA LYS A 150 -4.67 -0.53 -19.51
C LYS A 150 -4.66 0.91 -18.97
N LYS A 151 -5.81 1.59 -18.99
CA LYS A 151 -5.92 2.98 -18.50
C LYS A 151 -5.90 3.08 -16.97
N ARG A 152 -6.36 2.04 -16.26
CA ARG A 152 -6.50 2.07 -14.80
C ARG A 152 -5.41 1.29 -14.06
N THR A 153 -4.73 0.33 -14.71
CA THR A 153 -3.67 -0.48 -14.10
C THR A 153 -2.28 0.05 -14.46
N GLU A 154 -1.35 -0.05 -13.53
CA GLU A 154 0.08 0.22 -13.76
C GLU A 154 0.89 -0.98 -13.31
N SER A 155 2.09 -1.22 -13.86
CA SER A 155 3.01 -2.19 -13.25
C SER A 155 3.44 -1.70 -11.87
N LEU A 156 3.80 -2.62 -10.98
CA LEU A 156 4.20 -2.28 -9.62
C LEU A 156 5.68 -2.56 -9.43
N GLY A 157 6.45 -1.51 -9.14
CA GLY A 157 7.87 -1.55 -8.89
C GLY A 157 8.15 -1.70 -7.40
N PHE A 158 9.22 -2.42 -7.09
CA PHE A 158 9.63 -2.76 -5.73
C PHE A 158 11.10 -2.43 -5.53
N PHE A 159 11.38 -1.65 -4.50
CA PHE A 159 12.74 -1.38 -4.07
C PHE A 159 12.89 -1.72 -2.58
N PRO A 160 13.43 -2.90 -2.23
CA PRO A 160 13.70 -3.26 -0.85
C PRO A 160 14.74 -2.31 -0.24
N LEU A 161 14.39 -1.67 0.88
CA LEU A 161 15.28 -0.74 1.58
C LEU A 161 15.85 -1.35 2.87
N ALA A 162 15.05 -2.18 3.56
CA ALA A 162 15.46 -2.93 4.74
C ALA A 162 14.57 -4.17 4.92
N GLY A 163 14.91 -5.04 5.88
CA GLY A 163 14.11 -6.23 6.17
C GLY A 163 12.67 -5.94 6.60
N ASN A 164 12.40 -4.73 7.11
CA ASN A 164 11.10 -4.23 7.53
C ASN A 164 10.61 -3.05 6.67
N LEU A 165 11.22 -2.76 5.52
CA LEU A 165 10.87 -1.61 4.70
C LEU A 165 11.03 -1.90 3.21
N VAL A 166 9.96 -1.66 2.46
CA VAL A 166 9.99 -1.67 1.00
C VAL A 166 9.45 -0.34 0.48
N HIS A 167 10.05 0.16 -0.61
CA HIS A 167 9.53 1.27 -1.39
C HIS A 167 8.77 0.74 -2.60
N LEU A 168 7.52 1.18 -2.78
CA LEU A 168 6.61 0.78 -3.84
C LEU A 168 6.33 1.94 -4.76
N TYR A 169 6.41 1.72 -6.06
CA TYR A 169 6.12 2.77 -7.03
C TYR A 169 5.37 2.18 -8.24
N PRO A 170 4.29 2.83 -8.70
CA PRO A 170 3.66 2.46 -9.95
C PRO A 170 4.54 2.89 -11.12
N TYR A 171 4.59 2.08 -12.18
CA TYR A 171 5.30 2.43 -13.40
C TYR A 171 4.62 1.84 -14.62
N THR A 172 4.90 2.47 -15.76
CA THR A 172 4.45 1.98 -17.06
C THR A 172 5.69 1.49 -17.78
N LEU A 173 5.68 0.25 -18.24
CA LEU A 173 6.67 -0.20 -19.20
C LEU A 173 6.42 0.57 -20.49
N VAL A 174 7.27 1.55 -20.79
CA VAL A 174 7.24 2.22 -22.10
C VAL A 174 7.69 1.18 -23.12
N SER A 175 6.87 0.96 -24.15
CA SER A 175 7.30 0.10 -25.26
C SER A 175 8.50 0.79 -25.93
N PRO A 176 9.58 0.08 -26.30
CA PRO A 176 10.78 0.69 -26.91
C PRO A 176 10.54 1.48 -28.19
N ASP A 177 9.35 1.39 -28.78
CA ASP A 177 8.97 2.00 -30.05
C ASP A 177 8.11 3.28 -29.88
N GLN A 178 8.22 3.99 -28.75
CA GLN A 178 7.66 5.34 -28.55
C GLN A 178 8.76 6.40 -28.44
#